data_AF-A0A7W6GAE9-F1
#
_entry.id   AF-A0A7W6GAE9-F1
#
_cell.length_a   1.000
_cell.length_b   1.000
_cell.length_c   1.000
_cell.angle_alpha   90.00
_cell.angle_beta   90.00
_cell.angle_gamma   90.00
#
_symmetry.space_group_name_H-M   'P 1'
#
loop_
_entity.id
_entity.type
_entity.pdbx_description
1 polymer ?
#
loop_
_entity_poly.entity_id
_entity_poly.type
_entity_poly.pdbx_seq_one_letter_code
_entity_poly.pdbx_strand_id
1 'polypeptide(L)'
;MTLAFSRPLALSQGDPAGIGPDVTLMAWLRRRELGLPPFVFIGDPDVLVTRARMLDLTVAIRETDCAGAVDVFADALPVLPIPTGVEVNAGEAHVATARGTIAAIEQAVSLTISGEALGVVTNPIAKSVLYESGFRFPGHTEFLAELASRATGKPVMPVMMLAGPKLRAIPVTIHIPIKEVPQALTAELIVETCRIAHADLVQRFGIANPRLAVAGLNPHAGEDGAIGKEDADIIHPAIQFLRAEGIDAIGPLPADTMFHDEARARYDVAVCMYHDQALIPAKALGFDDAVNVTLGLPFIRTSPDHGTAFGIAGKGLARESSLVAALKLAGHLVRVGKSNP
;
A
#
# COMPACT_ATOMS: atom_id res chain seq x y z
N MET A 1 15.61 22.39 5.63
CA MET A 1 16.65 21.35 5.47
C MET A 1 15.97 20.01 5.75
N THR A 2 15.71 19.21 4.73
CA THR A 2 14.96 17.95 4.89
C THR A 2 15.79 17.00 5.77
N LEU A 3 15.23 16.51 6.88
CA LEU A 3 15.93 15.59 7.77
C LEU A 3 16.48 14.38 6.98
N ALA A 4 17.77 14.12 7.17
CA ALA A 4 18.43 12.96 6.60
C ALA A 4 17.83 11.68 7.22
N PHE A 5 17.68 10.64 6.40
CA PHE A 5 17.20 9.35 6.87
C PHE A 5 18.36 8.60 7.55
N SER A 6 18.18 8.22 8.81
CA SER A 6 19.18 7.47 9.59
C SER A 6 19.09 5.95 9.40
N ARG A 7 18.06 5.47 8.70
CA ARG A 7 17.72 4.06 8.46
C ARG A 7 17.01 3.94 7.10
N PRO A 8 17.05 2.78 6.43
CA PRO A 8 16.41 2.60 5.14
C PRO A 8 14.90 2.32 5.27
N LEU A 9 14.16 2.45 4.16
CA LEU A 9 12.92 1.70 3.95
C LEU A 9 13.24 0.25 3.55
N ALA A 10 12.41 -0.70 3.94
CA ALA A 10 12.51 -2.11 3.54
C ALA A 10 11.68 -2.34 2.27
N LEU A 11 12.33 -2.56 1.12
CA LEU A 11 11.66 -2.85 -0.15
C LEU A 11 11.65 -4.36 -0.41
N SER A 12 10.51 -5.03 -0.25
CA SER A 12 10.41 -6.47 -0.56
C SER A 12 10.45 -6.71 -2.08
N GLN A 13 11.11 -7.78 -2.53
CA GLN A 13 11.28 -8.08 -3.96
C GLN A 13 9.99 -8.21 -4.78
N GLY A 14 8.89 -8.64 -4.15
CA GLY A 14 7.66 -9.00 -4.88
C GLY A 14 7.83 -10.34 -5.58
N ASP A 15 7.08 -10.57 -6.66
CA ASP A 15 7.32 -11.73 -7.52
C ASP A 15 8.58 -11.49 -8.38
N PRO A 16 9.64 -12.31 -8.25
CA PRO A 16 10.91 -12.08 -8.94
C PRO A 16 10.80 -12.24 -10.46
N ALA A 17 9.81 -12.98 -10.97
CA ALA A 17 9.54 -13.07 -12.41
C ALA A 17 8.78 -11.85 -12.95
N GLY A 18 8.18 -11.04 -12.07
CA GLY A 18 7.44 -9.83 -12.45
C GLY A 18 8.33 -8.62 -12.77
N ILE A 19 7.71 -7.44 -12.85
CA ILE A 19 8.40 -6.16 -13.11
C ILE A 19 9.04 -5.51 -11.88
N GLY A 20 8.82 -6.06 -10.68
CA GLY A 20 9.38 -5.52 -9.43
C GLY A 20 10.90 -5.26 -9.51
N PRO A 21 11.70 -6.23 -10.00
CA PRO A 21 13.12 -6.01 -10.29
C PRO A 21 13.40 -4.86 -11.27
N ASP A 22 12.67 -4.75 -12.39
CA ASP A 22 12.84 -3.68 -13.39
C ASP A 22 12.66 -2.30 -12.74
N VAL A 23 11.52 -2.10 -12.09
CA VAL A 23 11.16 -0.78 -11.55
C VAL A 23 12.05 -0.42 -10.37
N THR A 24 12.56 -1.40 -9.62
CA THR A 24 13.54 -1.17 -8.55
C THR A 24 14.86 -0.66 -9.11
N LEU A 25 15.40 -1.31 -10.15
CA LEU A 25 16.64 -0.90 -10.80
C LEU A 25 16.51 0.50 -11.41
N MET A 26 15.43 0.76 -12.13
CA MET A 26 15.14 2.06 -12.74
C MET A 26 14.98 3.17 -11.69
N ALA A 27 14.22 2.91 -10.61
CA ALA A 27 14.05 3.86 -9.52
C ALA A 27 15.39 4.19 -8.83
N TRP A 28 16.22 3.18 -8.55
CA TRP A 28 17.51 3.39 -7.91
C TRP A 28 18.48 4.18 -8.80
N LEU A 29 18.54 3.90 -10.10
CA LEU A 29 19.39 4.67 -11.04
C LEU A 29 19.07 6.17 -11.01
N ARG A 30 17.78 6.49 -10.89
CA ARG A 30 17.29 7.88 -10.83
C ARG A 30 17.14 8.44 -9.41
N ARG A 31 17.61 7.73 -8.38
CA ARG A 31 17.36 8.07 -6.95
C ARG A 31 17.71 9.51 -6.57
N ARG A 32 18.81 10.06 -7.12
CA ARG A 32 19.29 11.43 -6.84
C ARG A 32 18.38 12.47 -7.50
N GLU A 33 18.06 12.28 -8.77
CA GLU A 33 17.13 13.12 -9.54
C GLU A 33 15.73 13.13 -8.89
N LEU A 34 15.26 11.96 -8.50
CA LEU A 34 13.94 11.77 -7.93
C LEU A 34 13.85 12.14 -6.45
N GLY A 35 14.97 12.34 -5.75
CA GLY A 35 15.01 12.60 -4.31
C GLY A 35 14.44 11.44 -3.48
N LEU A 36 14.75 10.20 -3.85
CA LEU A 36 14.22 9.02 -3.16
C LEU A 36 14.81 8.90 -1.74
N PRO A 37 14.00 8.47 -0.76
CA PRO A 37 14.53 8.00 0.51
C PRO A 37 15.43 6.77 0.27
N PRO A 38 16.48 6.56 1.10
CA PRO A 38 17.25 5.33 1.02
C PRO A 38 16.36 4.12 1.35
N PHE A 39 16.55 3.05 0.59
CA PHE A 39 15.86 1.79 0.79
C PHE A 39 16.83 0.62 0.63
N VAL A 40 16.57 -0.49 1.31
CA VAL A 40 17.24 -1.78 1.12
C VAL A 40 16.29 -2.72 0.38
N PHE A 41 16.76 -3.31 -0.71
CA PHE A 41 16.01 -4.35 -1.41
C PHE A 41 16.17 -5.67 -0.68
N ILE A 42 15.07 -6.32 -0.33
CA ILE A 42 15.07 -7.60 0.39
C ILE A 42 14.62 -8.67 -0.59
N GLY A 43 15.56 -9.52 -1.00
CA GLY A 43 15.35 -10.50 -2.05
C GLY A 43 16.66 -10.96 -2.68
N ASP A 44 16.56 -11.57 -3.86
CA ASP A 44 17.69 -12.25 -4.48
C ASP A 44 18.54 -11.28 -5.34
N PRO A 45 19.85 -11.08 -5.03
CA PRO A 45 20.73 -10.24 -5.84
C PRO A 45 20.94 -10.77 -7.26
N ASP A 46 20.90 -12.08 -7.50
CA ASP A 46 21.11 -12.68 -8.82
C ASP A 46 19.96 -12.36 -9.78
N VAL A 47 18.73 -12.23 -9.24
CA VAL A 47 17.56 -11.75 -10.00
C VAL A 47 17.80 -10.32 -10.49
N LEU A 48 18.34 -9.44 -9.64
CA LEU A 48 18.63 -8.06 -10.01
C LEU A 48 19.78 -7.98 -11.03
N VAL A 49 20.85 -8.76 -10.85
CA VAL A 49 21.98 -8.81 -11.80
C VAL A 49 21.51 -9.27 -13.18
N THR A 50 20.72 -10.35 -13.22
CA THR A 50 20.16 -10.88 -14.46
C THR A 50 19.23 -9.88 -15.11
N ARG A 51 18.35 -9.24 -14.32
CA ARG A 51 17.44 -8.22 -14.84
C ARG A 51 18.17 -6.99 -15.38
N ALA A 52 19.21 -6.52 -14.70
CA ALA A 52 20.01 -5.39 -15.16
C ALA A 52 20.66 -5.68 -16.53
N ARG A 53 21.16 -6.90 -16.75
CA ARG A 53 21.69 -7.32 -18.06
C ARG A 53 20.62 -7.36 -19.15
N MET A 54 19.43 -7.89 -18.85
CA MET A 54 18.31 -7.93 -19.80
C MET A 54 17.87 -6.53 -20.25
N LEU A 55 17.92 -5.57 -19.32
CA LEU A 55 17.49 -4.19 -19.55
C LEU A 55 18.63 -3.26 -20.05
N ASP A 56 19.84 -3.80 -20.26
CA ASP A 56 21.04 -3.02 -20.61
C ASP A 56 21.34 -1.88 -19.61
N LEU A 57 21.16 -2.15 -18.31
CA LEU A 57 21.37 -1.20 -17.23
C LEU A 57 22.70 -1.46 -16.52
N THR A 58 23.49 -0.40 -16.35
CA THR A 58 24.71 -0.44 -15.51
C THR A 58 24.36 -0.05 -14.07
N VAL A 59 24.11 -1.04 -13.21
CA VAL A 59 23.75 -0.86 -11.80
C VAL A 59 24.77 -1.56 -10.90
N ALA A 60 25.40 -0.80 -9.99
CA ALA A 60 26.18 -1.40 -8.92
C ALA A 60 25.23 -1.98 -7.87
N ILE A 61 25.34 -3.27 -7.58
CA ILE A 61 24.55 -3.97 -6.56
C ILE A 61 25.51 -4.38 -5.45
N ARG A 62 25.13 -4.16 -4.19
CA ARG A 62 25.97 -4.51 -3.03
C ARG A 62 25.11 -5.12 -1.93
N GLU A 63 25.50 -6.31 -1.49
CA GLU A 63 24.87 -6.94 -0.34
C GLU A 63 25.22 -6.21 0.96
N THR A 64 24.23 -5.99 1.82
CA THR A 64 24.36 -5.32 3.12
C THR A 64 23.12 -5.59 3.98
N ASP A 65 23.24 -5.36 5.29
CA ASP A 65 22.09 -5.28 6.20
C ASP A 65 21.47 -3.86 6.22
N CYS A 66 20.44 -3.68 7.06
CA CYS A 66 19.80 -2.38 7.26
C CYS A 66 20.74 -1.31 7.83
N ALA A 67 21.74 -1.70 8.63
CA ALA A 67 22.68 -0.77 9.24
C ALA A 67 23.60 -0.13 8.19
N GLY A 68 24.10 -0.91 7.22
CA GLY A 68 24.93 -0.41 6.12
C GLY A 68 24.16 0.17 4.93
N ALA A 69 22.84 -0.08 4.82
CA ALA A 69 22.06 0.26 3.63
C ALA A 69 22.07 1.74 3.27
N VAL A 70 22.01 2.66 4.24
CA VAL A 70 21.98 4.11 3.98
C VAL A 70 23.29 4.58 3.34
N ASP A 71 24.43 4.11 3.84
CA ASP A 71 25.75 4.45 3.31
C ASP A 71 25.97 3.87 1.91
N VAL A 72 25.54 2.61 1.71
CA VAL A 72 25.63 1.93 0.42
C VAL A 72 24.76 2.60 -0.65
N PHE A 73 23.57 3.09 -0.29
CA PHE A 73 22.57 3.63 -1.21
C PHE A 73 23.09 4.76 -2.10
N ALA A 74 24.10 5.51 -1.64
CA ALA A 74 24.71 6.58 -2.41
C ALA A 74 25.37 6.08 -3.70
N ASP A 75 25.95 4.88 -3.69
CA ASP A 75 26.87 4.38 -4.73
C ASP A 75 26.47 3.01 -5.32
N ALA A 76 25.75 2.18 -4.57
CA ALA A 76 25.19 0.91 -5.05
C ALA A 76 23.76 0.71 -4.53
N LEU A 77 23.00 -0.18 -5.19
CA LEU A 77 21.70 -0.66 -4.71
C LEU A 77 21.97 -1.64 -3.54
N PRO A 78 21.64 -1.27 -2.29
CA PRO A 78 21.80 -2.15 -1.14
C PRO A 78 20.80 -3.30 -1.20
N VAL A 79 21.29 -4.53 -1.03
CA VAL A 79 20.48 -5.75 -1.04
C VAL A 79 20.69 -6.53 0.26
N LEU A 80 19.61 -6.84 0.96
CA LEU A 80 19.60 -7.87 1.99
C LEU A 80 19.22 -9.20 1.31
N PRO A 81 20.17 -10.14 1.15
CA PRO A 81 19.98 -11.30 0.30
C PRO A 81 18.99 -12.30 0.89
N ILE A 82 17.99 -12.67 0.09
CA ILE A 82 17.12 -13.81 0.32
C ILE A 82 17.01 -14.57 -1.00
N PRO A 83 17.62 -15.76 -1.12
CA PRO A 83 17.65 -16.49 -2.38
C PRO A 83 16.24 -16.95 -2.77
N THR A 84 15.91 -16.88 -4.07
CA THR A 84 14.68 -17.49 -4.60
C THR A 84 14.75 -19.02 -4.56
N GLY A 85 15.96 -19.58 -4.58
CA GLY A 85 16.24 -21.01 -4.54
C GLY A 85 16.07 -21.73 -5.88
N VAL A 86 15.72 -21.01 -6.94
CA VAL A 86 15.58 -21.49 -8.33
C VAL A 86 15.99 -20.41 -9.31
N GLU A 87 16.36 -20.80 -10.52
CA GLU A 87 16.52 -19.86 -11.63
C GLU A 87 15.19 -19.14 -11.92
N VAL A 88 15.26 -17.84 -12.15
CA VAL A 88 14.08 -17.00 -12.40
C VAL A 88 14.12 -16.46 -13.83
N ASN A 89 13.14 -16.86 -14.63
CA ASN A 89 12.92 -16.30 -15.95
C ASN A 89 11.93 -15.13 -15.87
N ALA A 90 12.30 -13.99 -16.46
CA ALA A 90 11.41 -12.84 -16.51
C ALA A 90 10.12 -13.16 -17.28
N GLY A 91 8.97 -12.89 -16.65
CA GLY A 91 7.65 -13.15 -17.22
C GLY A 91 7.11 -14.56 -17.00
N GLU A 92 7.91 -15.48 -16.45
CA GLU A 92 7.51 -16.87 -16.18
C GLU A 92 7.39 -17.08 -14.67
N ALA A 93 6.18 -16.86 -14.15
CA ALA A 93 5.90 -17.07 -12.74
C ALA A 93 6.05 -18.55 -12.36
N HIS A 94 6.64 -18.84 -11.19
CA HIS A 94 6.90 -20.22 -10.78
C HIS A 94 6.72 -20.42 -9.27
N VAL A 95 5.96 -21.46 -8.88
CA VAL A 95 5.61 -21.75 -7.47
C VAL A 95 6.82 -21.88 -6.53
N ALA A 96 7.95 -22.35 -7.04
CA ALA A 96 9.18 -22.49 -6.25
C ALA A 96 9.73 -21.13 -5.73
N THR A 97 9.40 -20.01 -6.37
CA THR A 97 9.83 -18.67 -5.91
C THR A 97 8.98 -18.14 -4.76
N ALA A 98 7.82 -18.75 -4.48
CA ALA A 98 6.89 -18.29 -3.46
C ALA A 98 7.53 -18.21 -2.06
N ARG A 99 8.39 -19.19 -1.71
CA ARG A 99 9.08 -19.21 -0.43
C ARG A 99 10.00 -18.00 -0.25
N GLY A 100 10.77 -17.64 -1.27
CA GLY A 100 11.64 -16.46 -1.25
C GLY A 100 10.84 -15.15 -1.17
N THR A 101 9.71 -15.08 -1.88
CA THR A 101 8.80 -13.93 -1.82
C THR A 101 8.19 -13.73 -0.43
N ILE A 102 7.70 -14.81 0.19
CA ILE A 102 7.15 -14.78 1.55
C ILE A 102 8.22 -14.39 2.57
N ALA A 103 9.40 -15.02 2.51
CA ALA A 103 10.51 -14.73 3.40
C ALA A 103 10.96 -13.26 3.31
N ALA A 104 10.95 -12.66 2.11
CA ALA A 104 11.26 -11.25 1.93
C ALA A 104 10.24 -10.31 2.59
N ILE A 105 8.95 -10.65 2.55
CA ILE A 105 7.90 -9.89 3.23
C ILE A 105 8.04 -10.03 4.75
N GLU A 106 8.22 -11.26 5.25
CA GLU A 106 8.43 -11.54 6.68
C GLU A 106 9.64 -10.79 7.23
N GLN A 107 10.75 -10.82 6.50
CA GLN A 107 11.97 -10.10 6.87
C GLN A 107 11.76 -8.57 6.86
N ALA A 108 11.09 -8.03 5.83
CA ALA A 108 10.79 -6.60 5.77
C ALA A 108 9.93 -6.12 6.96
N VAL A 109 8.92 -6.91 7.33
CA VAL A 109 8.05 -6.64 8.48
C VAL A 109 8.83 -6.75 9.79
N SER A 110 9.62 -7.82 9.96
CA SER A 110 10.46 -8.05 11.13
C SER A 110 11.42 -6.87 11.38
N LEU A 111 12.16 -6.45 10.36
CA LEU A 111 13.11 -5.32 10.43
C LEU A 111 12.42 -3.99 10.75
N THR A 112 11.18 -3.82 10.29
CA THR A 112 10.44 -2.59 10.57
C THR A 112 9.91 -2.57 12.01
N ILE A 113 9.46 -3.73 12.52
CA ILE A 113 9.02 -3.88 13.92
C ILE A 113 10.19 -3.73 14.89
N SER A 114 11.37 -4.29 14.56
CA SER A 114 12.58 -4.12 15.39
C SER A 114 13.15 -2.69 15.33
N GLY A 115 12.65 -1.87 14.41
CA GLY A 115 13.09 -0.49 14.21
C GLY A 115 14.40 -0.37 13.43
N GLU A 116 14.86 -1.43 12.76
CA GLU A 116 16.02 -1.40 11.87
C GLU A 116 15.69 -0.75 10.52
N ALA A 117 14.45 -0.95 10.04
CA ALA A 117 13.87 -0.26 8.89
C ALA A 117 12.78 0.73 9.32
N LEU A 118 12.53 1.75 8.50
CA LEU A 118 11.56 2.82 8.80
C LEU A 118 10.13 2.52 8.35
N GLY A 119 9.96 1.57 7.44
CA GLY A 119 8.68 1.26 6.81
C GLY A 119 8.86 0.21 5.73
N VAL A 120 7.79 -0.48 5.41
CA VAL A 120 7.75 -1.52 4.38
C VAL A 120 7.22 -0.91 3.08
N VAL A 121 7.96 -1.11 1.99
CA VAL A 121 7.48 -0.87 0.64
C VAL A 121 7.47 -2.20 -0.09
N THR A 122 6.37 -2.55 -0.75
CA THR A 122 6.26 -3.86 -1.38
C THR A 122 6.19 -3.75 -2.89
N ASN A 123 7.07 -4.42 -3.61
CA ASN A 123 6.83 -4.69 -5.02
C ASN A 123 5.64 -5.65 -5.21
N PRO A 124 5.02 -5.67 -6.42
CA PRO A 124 3.85 -6.49 -6.68
C PRO A 124 4.13 -7.98 -6.54
N ILE A 125 3.13 -8.74 -6.04
CA ILE A 125 3.16 -10.21 -5.91
C ILE A 125 2.08 -10.86 -6.78
N ALA A 126 2.30 -12.10 -7.20
CA ALA A 126 1.25 -12.90 -7.84
C ALA A 126 0.53 -13.78 -6.82
N LYS A 127 -0.74 -13.47 -6.54
CA LYS A 127 -1.56 -14.23 -5.58
C LYS A 127 -1.70 -15.71 -5.98
N SER A 128 -1.84 -16.01 -7.28
CA SER A 128 -1.95 -17.38 -7.79
C SER A 128 -0.76 -18.25 -7.41
N VAL A 129 0.46 -17.73 -7.60
CA VAL A 129 1.72 -18.42 -7.27
C VAL A 129 1.82 -18.72 -5.78
N LEU A 130 1.43 -17.76 -4.93
CA LEU A 130 1.41 -17.97 -3.48
C LEU A 130 0.38 -19.04 -3.07
N TYR A 131 -0.83 -18.99 -3.62
CA TYR A 131 -1.86 -20.00 -3.33
C TYR A 131 -1.43 -21.41 -3.72
N GLU A 132 -0.78 -21.57 -4.87
CA GLU A 132 -0.24 -22.84 -5.33
C GLU A 132 0.85 -23.39 -4.38
N SER A 133 1.58 -22.52 -3.68
CA SER A 133 2.59 -22.93 -2.69
C SER A 133 1.98 -23.32 -1.33
N GLY A 134 0.65 -23.32 -1.19
CA GLY A 134 -0.05 -23.60 0.05
C GLY A 134 -0.21 -22.38 0.98
N PHE A 135 -0.01 -21.16 0.46
CA PHE A 135 -0.26 -19.93 1.21
C PHE A 135 -1.75 -19.77 1.50
N ARG A 136 -2.11 -19.56 2.78
CA ARG A 136 -3.49 -19.65 3.26
C ARG A 136 -4.18 -18.31 3.48
N PHE A 137 -3.50 -17.19 3.22
CA PHE A 137 -4.05 -15.85 3.47
C PHE A 137 -4.75 -15.31 2.22
N PRO A 138 -5.96 -14.71 2.32
CA PRO A 138 -6.71 -14.17 1.17
C PRO A 138 -5.98 -13.10 0.32
N GLY A 139 -4.85 -12.59 0.81
CA GLY A 139 -4.05 -11.62 0.10
C GLY A 139 -2.86 -11.11 0.89
N HIS A 140 -2.16 -10.15 0.29
CA HIS A 140 -0.99 -9.50 0.87
C HIS A 140 -1.36 -8.72 2.14
N THR A 141 -2.46 -7.98 2.08
CA THR A 141 -2.92 -7.13 3.19
C THR A 141 -3.26 -7.96 4.42
N GLU A 142 -3.92 -9.09 4.23
CA GLU A 142 -4.29 -10.04 5.29
C GLU A 142 -3.05 -10.73 5.87
N PHE A 143 -2.07 -11.06 5.03
CA PHE A 143 -0.79 -11.60 5.51
C PHE A 143 -0.02 -10.60 6.38
N LEU A 144 0.05 -9.33 5.96
CA LEU A 144 0.70 -8.28 6.75
C LEU A 144 -0.01 -8.06 8.10
N ALA A 145 -1.33 -8.14 8.13
CA ALA A 145 -2.11 -8.06 9.36
C ALA A 145 -1.86 -9.24 10.30
N GLU A 146 -1.72 -10.46 9.77
CA GLU A 146 -1.32 -11.62 10.57
C GLU A 146 0.08 -11.43 11.17
N LEU A 147 1.06 -11.00 10.37
CA LEU A 147 2.41 -10.72 10.86
C LEU A 147 2.41 -9.64 11.95
N ALA A 148 1.65 -8.56 11.73
CA ALA A 148 1.45 -7.50 12.71
C ALA A 148 0.77 -8.02 13.99
N SER A 149 -0.22 -8.91 13.85
CA SER A 149 -0.95 -9.46 15.00
C SER A 149 -0.05 -10.35 15.85
N ARG A 150 0.79 -11.19 15.22
CA ARG A 150 1.79 -12.00 15.91
C ARG A 150 2.82 -11.14 16.65
N ALA A 151 3.29 -10.09 16.00
CA ALA A 151 4.30 -9.21 16.58
C ALA A 151 3.79 -8.38 17.76
N THR A 152 2.53 -7.95 17.71
CA THR A 152 1.91 -7.12 18.75
C THR A 152 1.18 -7.92 19.84
N GLY A 153 0.91 -9.21 19.58
CA GLY A 153 0.11 -10.06 20.46
C GLY A 153 -1.39 -9.72 20.49
N LYS A 154 -1.88 -8.94 19.51
CA LYS A 154 -3.28 -8.49 19.43
C LYS A 154 -3.79 -8.59 17.99
N PRO A 155 -5.09 -8.87 17.75
CA PRO A 155 -5.65 -8.80 16.41
C PRO A 155 -5.49 -7.42 15.79
N VAL A 156 -5.04 -7.37 14.54
CA VAL A 156 -4.89 -6.14 13.75
C VAL A 156 -5.84 -6.19 12.55
N MET A 157 -6.70 -5.18 12.43
CA MET A 157 -7.54 -5.00 11.25
C MET A 157 -6.82 -4.08 10.25
N PRO A 158 -6.45 -4.55 9.05
CA PRO A 158 -5.86 -3.69 8.05
C PRO A 158 -6.95 -2.93 7.27
N VAL A 159 -6.71 -1.65 6.98
CA VAL A 159 -7.59 -0.83 6.13
C VAL A 159 -6.84 -0.40 4.88
N MET A 160 -7.37 -0.74 3.70
CA MET A 160 -6.79 -0.34 2.43
C MET A 160 -7.13 1.13 2.13
N MET A 161 -6.14 1.89 1.66
CA MET A 161 -6.34 3.23 1.14
C MET A 161 -5.57 3.39 -0.17
N LEU A 162 -6.21 3.95 -1.20
CA LEU A 162 -5.49 4.52 -2.33
C LEU A 162 -5.23 5.99 -2.03
N ALA A 163 -3.97 6.37 -1.97
CA ALA A 163 -3.54 7.72 -1.68
C ALA A 163 -2.85 8.32 -2.91
N GLY A 164 -3.52 9.26 -3.56
CA GLY A 164 -2.94 10.13 -4.58
C GLY A 164 -2.98 11.60 -4.14
N PRO A 165 -2.34 12.52 -4.89
CA PRO A 165 -2.31 13.93 -4.53
C PRO A 165 -3.68 14.61 -4.61
N LYS A 166 -4.59 14.10 -5.45
CA LYS A 166 -5.93 14.67 -5.66
C LYS A 166 -7.04 14.00 -4.85
N LEU A 167 -6.81 12.77 -4.38
CA LEU A 167 -7.81 11.99 -3.66
C LEU A 167 -7.12 10.93 -2.80
N ARG A 168 -7.60 10.78 -1.56
CA ARG A 168 -7.42 9.57 -0.75
C ARG A 168 -8.75 8.85 -0.68
N ALA A 169 -8.80 7.56 -0.99
CA ALA A 169 -10.03 6.77 -1.03
C ALA A 169 -9.85 5.43 -0.34
N ILE A 170 -10.80 5.07 0.53
CA ILE A 170 -10.81 3.86 1.33
C ILE A 170 -12.05 3.03 0.96
N PRO A 171 -11.92 1.81 0.42
CA PRO A 171 -13.02 0.89 0.34
C PRO A 171 -13.23 0.13 1.68
N VAL A 172 -14.42 0.20 2.26
CA VAL A 172 -14.81 -0.55 3.47
C VAL A 172 -14.82 -2.05 3.19
N THR A 173 -15.39 -2.45 2.04
CA THR A 173 -15.30 -3.82 1.53
C THR A 173 -14.39 -3.86 0.31
N ILE A 174 -13.48 -4.84 0.27
CA ILE A 174 -12.40 -4.88 -0.72
C ILE A 174 -12.68 -5.92 -1.82
N HIS A 175 -12.00 -7.07 -1.82
CA HIS A 175 -12.05 -8.04 -2.91
C HIS A 175 -13.17 -9.07 -2.72
N ILE A 176 -14.43 -8.62 -2.74
CA ILE A 176 -15.62 -9.49 -2.68
C ILE A 176 -16.52 -9.30 -3.92
N PRO A 177 -17.31 -10.31 -4.31
CA PRO A 177 -18.34 -10.14 -5.32
C PRO A 177 -19.32 -9.01 -4.95
N ILE A 178 -19.71 -8.18 -5.92
CA ILE A 178 -20.60 -7.03 -5.68
C ILE A 178 -21.92 -7.42 -4.98
N LYS A 179 -22.45 -8.62 -5.28
CA LYS A 179 -23.67 -9.16 -4.66
C LYS A 179 -23.54 -9.42 -3.15
N GLU A 180 -22.31 -9.53 -2.63
CA GLU A 180 -22.02 -9.80 -1.22
C GLU A 180 -21.81 -8.50 -0.42
N VAL A 181 -21.58 -7.37 -1.10
CA VAL A 181 -21.32 -6.06 -0.45
C VAL A 181 -22.43 -5.67 0.54
N PRO A 182 -23.73 -5.69 0.19
CA PRO A 182 -24.77 -5.25 1.13
C PRO A 182 -24.82 -6.13 2.39
N GLN A 183 -24.50 -7.41 2.28
CA GLN A 183 -24.52 -8.36 3.40
C GLN A 183 -23.28 -8.25 4.29
N ALA A 184 -22.14 -7.87 3.70
CA ALA A 184 -20.88 -7.72 4.42
C ALA A 184 -20.78 -6.39 5.19
N LEU A 185 -21.57 -5.39 4.81
CA LEU A 185 -21.56 -4.08 5.45
C LEU A 185 -22.31 -4.09 6.78
N THR A 186 -21.64 -3.65 7.83
CA THR A 186 -22.26 -3.37 9.13
C THR A 186 -21.81 -2.00 9.65
N ALA A 187 -22.55 -1.44 10.60
CA ALA A 187 -22.20 -0.15 11.20
C ALA A 187 -20.85 -0.25 11.92
N GLU A 188 -20.59 -1.37 12.60
CA GLU A 188 -19.34 -1.63 13.32
C GLU A 188 -18.15 -1.65 12.37
N LEU A 189 -18.29 -2.28 11.20
CA LEU A 189 -17.23 -2.34 10.20
C LEU A 189 -16.88 -0.93 9.67
N ILE A 190 -17.91 -0.10 9.40
CA ILE A 190 -17.72 1.28 8.95
C ILE A 190 -17.05 2.12 10.03
N VAL A 191 -17.53 2.02 11.28
CA VAL A 191 -16.98 2.74 12.43
C VAL A 191 -15.51 2.38 12.63
N GLU A 192 -15.18 1.09 12.66
CA GLU A 192 -13.80 0.63 12.87
C GLU A 192 -12.88 1.07 11.73
N THR A 193 -13.34 0.97 10.48
CA THR A 193 -12.62 1.47 9.30
C THR A 193 -12.32 2.97 9.44
N CYS A 194 -13.31 3.76 9.83
CA CYS A 194 -13.17 5.21 9.98
C CYS A 194 -12.26 5.59 11.15
N ARG A 195 -12.31 4.86 12.27
CA ARG A 195 -11.39 5.08 13.41
C ARG A 195 -9.95 4.82 13.04
N ILE A 196 -9.68 3.70 12.36
CA ILE A 196 -8.33 3.37 11.86
C ILE A 196 -7.86 4.45 10.88
N ALA A 197 -8.72 4.87 9.95
CA ALA A 197 -8.41 5.92 9.00
C ALA A 197 -8.09 7.26 9.70
N HIS A 198 -8.94 7.68 10.64
CA HIS A 198 -8.75 8.91 11.41
C HIS A 198 -7.41 8.87 12.18
N ALA A 199 -7.15 7.80 12.94
CA ALA A 199 -5.94 7.65 13.73
C ALA A 199 -4.67 7.73 12.86
N ASP A 200 -4.62 7.02 11.73
CA ASP A 200 -3.46 7.05 10.85
C ASP A 200 -3.33 8.39 10.09
N LEU A 201 -4.44 9.06 9.73
CA LEU A 201 -4.38 10.40 9.13
C LEU A 201 -3.80 11.43 10.10
N VAL A 202 -4.13 11.33 11.39
CA VAL A 202 -3.50 12.16 12.44
C VAL A 202 -2.03 11.81 12.60
N GLN A 203 -1.73 10.53 12.87
CA GLN A 203 -0.39 10.11 13.31
C GLN A 203 0.64 10.10 12.16
N ARG A 204 0.23 9.67 10.97
CA ARG A 204 1.16 9.41 9.84
C ARG A 204 1.06 10.46 8.75
N PHE A 205 -0.13 11.00 8.51
CA PHE A 205 -0.33 12.05 7.50
C PHE A 205 -0.28 13.47 8.11
N GLY A 206 -0.27 13.59 9.45
CA GLY A 206 -0.10 14.88 10.13
C GLY A 206 -1.31 15.78 10.00
N ILE A 207 -2.48 15.21 9.72
CA ILE A 207 -3.74 15.95 9.60
C ILE A 207 -4.37 15.99 10.98
N ALA A 208 -4.26 17.11 11.69
CA ALA A 208 -4.68 17.22 13.09
C ALA A 208 -6.17 16.92 13.30
N ASN A 209 -7.03 17.33 12.37
CA ASN A 209 -8.48 17.08 12.40
C ASN A 209 -8.94 16.54 11.04
N PRO A 210 -8.76 15.24 10.76
CA PRO A 210 -9.12 14.66 9.47
C PRO A 210 -10.64 14.69 9.25
N ARG A 211 -11.03 15.15 8.06
CA ARG A 211 -12.41 15.18 7.58
C ARG A 211 -12.69 13.98 6.69
N LEU A 212 -13.60 13.12 7.11
CA LEU A 212 -13.95 11.88 6.43
C LEU A 212 -15.27 12.06 5.68
N ALA A 213 -15.25 11.93 4.36
CA ALA A 213 -16.45 11.90 3.54
C ALA A 213 -16.91 10.46 3.31
N VAL A 214 -18.01 10.05 3.93
CA VAL A 214 -18.54 8.69 3.87
C VAL A 214 -19.61 8.61 2.78
N ALA A 215 -19.37 7.78 1.77
CA ALA A 215 -20.31 7.54 0.68
C ALA A 215 -21.53 6.73 1.17
N GLY A 216 -22.66 6.92 0.50
CA GLY A 216 -23.74 5.95 0.55
C GLY A 216 -23.40 4.64 -0.18
N LEU A 217 -24.11 3.56 0.13
CA LEU A 217 -24.05 2.32 -0.64
C LEU A 217 -24.86 2.45 -1.93
N ASN A 218 -26.09 2.96 -1.81
CA ASN A 218 -27.00 3.04 -2.92
C ASN A 218 -26.81 4.35 -3.72
N PRO A 219 -27.24 4.39 -4.99
CA PRO A 219 -27.34 5.65 -5.73
C PRO A 219 -28.08 6.70 -4.92
N HIS A 220 -27.61 7.94 -4.99
CA HIS A 220 -28.19 9.08 -4.26
C HIS A 220 -28.25 8.87 -2.73
N ALA A 221 -27.39 8.00 -2.19
CA ALA A 221 -27.40 7.63 -0.77
C ALA A 221 -28.78 7.14 -0.29
N GLY A 222 -29.50 6.41 -1.15
CA GLY A 222 -30.76 5.76 -0.82
C GLY A 222 -32.02 6.57 -1.14
N GLU A 223 -31.91 7.85 -1.51
CA GLU A 223 -33.03 8.74 -1.85
C GLU A 223 -34.17 8.63 -0.82
N ASP A 224 -33.86 8.95 0.45
CA ASP A 224 -34.78 8.84 1.60
C ASP A 224 -35.44 7.44 1.77
N GLY A 225 -34.72 6.40 1.35
CA GLY A 225 -35.16 5.00 1.45
C GLY A 225 -35.92 4.49 0.21
N ALA A 226 -36.08 5.31 -0.83
CA ALA A 226 -36.69 4.89 -2.08
C ALA A 226 -35.77 3.95 -2.90
N ILE A 227 -34.45 4.04 -2.71
CA ILE A 227 -33.44 3.24 -3.42
C ILE A 227 -32.61 2.46 -2.40
N GLY A 228 -33.22 1.48 -1.74
CA GLY A 228 -32.55 0.71 -0.67
C GLY A 228 -32.58 1.44 0.68
N LYS A 229 -32.21 0.72 1.74
CA LYS A 229 -32.35 1.21 3.13
C LYS A 229 -31.04 1.21 3.91
N GLU A 230 -30.01 0.56 3.38
CA GLU A 230 -28.70 0.39 4.00
C GLU A 230 -28.06 1.73 4.39
N ASP A 231 -28.28 2.77 3.60
CA ASP A 231 -27.80 4.13 3.90
C ASP A 231 -28.40 4.69 5.20
N ALA A 232 -29.71 4.52 5.41
CA ALA A 232 -30.41 5.00 6.59
C ALA A 232 -30.24 4.04 7.79
N ASP A 233 -30.24 2.74 7.55
CA ASP A 233 -30.29 1.71 8.59
C ASP A 233 -28.89 1.32 9.10
N ILE A 234 -27.82 1.51 8.29
CA ILE A 234 -26.46 1.05 8.61
C ILE A 234 -25.47 2.22 8.58
N ILE A 235 -25.40 2.96 7.47
CA ILE A 235 -24.35 3.97 7.25
C ILE A 235 -24.59 5.22 8.08
N HIS A 236 -25.82 5.74 8.10
CA HIS A 236 -26.17 6.92 8.89
C HIS A 236 -25.91 6.73 10.40
N PRO A 237 -26.34 5.61 11.04
CA PRO A 237 -26.01 5.34 12.44
C PRO A 237 -24.50 5.29 12.69
N ALA A 238 -23.71 4.68 11.81
CA ALA A 238 -22.25 4.65 11.93
C ALA A 238 -21.65 6.07 11.93
N ILE A 239 -22.14 6.96 11.07
CA ILE A 239 -21.69 8.36 11.00
C ILE A 239 -22.08 9.14 12.25
N GLN A 240 -23.30 8.95 12.77
CA GLN A 240 -23.72 9.57 14.03
C GLN A 240 -22.84 9.12 15.20
N PHE A 241 -22.53 7.83 15.25
CA PHE A 241 -21.64 7.27 16.26
C PHE A 241 -20.23 7.88 16.18
N LEU A 242 -19.63 7.94 14.98
CA LEU A 242 -18.32 8.58 14.76
C LEU A 242 -18.31 10.06 15.18
N ARG A 243 -19.37 10.80 14.85
CA ARG A 243 -19.51 12.21 15.26
C ARG A 243 -19.62 12.38 16.76
N ALA A 244 -20.33 11.48 17.45
CA ALA A 244 -20.41 11.48 18.90
C ALA A 244 -19.04 11.23 19.56
N GLU A 245 -18.12 10.54 18.88
CA GLU A 245 -16.72 10.36 19.29
C GLU A 245 -15.80 11.54 18.91
N GLY A 246 -16.33 12.58 18.27
CA GLY A 246 -15.57 13.75 17.84
C GLY A 246 -14.83 13.58 16.51
N ILE A 247 -15.09 12.50 15.76
CA ILE A 247 -14.56 12.33 14.40
C ILE A 247 -15.41 13.16 13.43
N ASP A 248 -14.78 14.03 12.64
CA ASP A 248 -15.44 14.81 11.60
C ASP A 248 -15.77 13.93 10.38
N ALA A 249 -16.81 13.09 10.54
CA ALA A 249 -17.39 12.29 9.48
C ALA A 249 -18.61 13.01 8.88
N ILE A 250 -18.70 13.06 7.55
CA ILE A 250 -19.84 13.63 6.82
C ILE A 250 -20.46 12.56 5.91
N GLY A 251 -21.79 12.51 5.83
CA GLY A 251 -22.53 11.59 4.96
C GLY A 251 -23.79 10.99 5.61
N PRO A 252 -24.36 9.92 5.02
CA PRO A 252 -23.92 9.31 3.76
C PRO A 252 -24.06 10.30 2.59
N LEU A 253 -23.06 10.34 1.69
CA LEU A 253 -23.06 11.20 0.51
C LEU A 253 -23.32 10.41 -0.77
N PRO A 254 -24.06 10.94 -1.76
CA PRO A 254 -24.11 10.35 -3.09
C PRO A 254 -22.71 10.28 -3.71
N ALA A 255 -22.26 9.07 -4.07
CA ALA A 255 -20.91 8.84 -4.56
C ALA A 255 -20.59 9.62 -5.85
N ASP A 256 -21.57 9.80 -6.73
CA ASP A 256 -21.44 10.55 -7.98
C ASP A 256 -21.20 12.06 -7.77
N THR A 257 -21.63 12.62 -6.62
CA THR A 257 -21.48 14.05 -6.31
C THR A 257 -20.30 14.36 -5.40
N MET A 258 -19.70 13.37 -4.74
CA MET A 258 -18.63 13.64 -3.76
C MET A 258 -17.23 13.77 -4.38
N PHE A 259 -17.03 13.39 -5.65
CA PHE A 259 -15.70 13.33 -6.27
C PHE A 259 -15.34 14.49 -7.20
N HIS A 260 -16.16 15.52 -7.39
CA HIS A 260 -15.75 16.71 -8.17
C HIS A 260 -14.87 17.66 -7.34
N ASP A 261 -14.11 18.54 -8.00
CA ASP A 261 -13.03 19.32 -7.37
C ASP A 261 -13.48 20.12 -6.13
N GLU A 262 -14.61 20.83 -6.21
CA GLU A 262 -15.15 21.59 -5.07
C GLU A 262 -15.61 20.69 -3.92
N ALA A 263 -16.10 19.48 -4.20
CA ALA A 263 -16.44 18.52 -3.16
C ALA A 263 -15.18 17.99 -2.47
N ARG A 264 -14.16 17.60 -3.24
CA ARG A 264 -12.90 17.07 -2.70
C ARG A 264 -12.14 18.08 -1.84
N ALA A 265 -12.29 19.38 -2.09
CA ALA A 265 -11.70 20.42 -1.23
C ALA A 265 -12.26 20.43 0.22
N ARG A 266 -13.42 19.81 0.45
CA ARG A 266 -14.12 19.81 1.74
C ARG A 266 -13.77 18.63 2.65
N TYR A 267 -12.99 17.66 2.18
CA TYR A 267 -12.61 16.49 2.97
C TYR A 267 -11.17 16.06 2.69
N ASP A 268 -10.60 15.23 3.56
CA ASP A 268 -9.22 14.77 3.47
C ASP A 268 -9.12 13.32 2.96
N VAL A 269 -10.18 12.54 3.17
CA VAL A 269 -10.34 11.17 2.67
C VAL A 269 -11.80 10.85 2.35
N ALA A 270 -12.03 10.10 1.27
CA ALA A 270 -13.31 9.48 0.96
C ALA A 270 -13.34 8.04 1.50
N VAL A 271 -14.40 7.67 2.22
CA VAL A 271 -14.69 6.31 2.68
C VAL A 271 -15.86 5.78 1.87
N CYS A 272 -15.60 4.78 1.04
CA CYS A 272 -16.52 4.20 0.09
C CYS A 272 -16.92 2.79 0.52
N MET A 273 -18.15 2.39 0.25
CA MET A 273 -18.70 1.13 0.75
C MET A 273 -18.10 -0.10 0.08
N TYR A 274 -17.61 0.03 -1.15
CA TYR A 274 -16.98 -1.06 -1.91
C TYR A 274 -15.82 -0.60 -2.79
N HIS A 275 -15.02 -1.57 -3.22
CA HIS A 275 -13.80 -1.38 -4.01
C HIS A 275 -13.95 -0.42 -5.20
N ASP A 276 -14.83 -0.72 -6.15
CA ASP A 276 -14.94 0.06 -7.38
C ASP A 276 -15.49 1.48 -7.14
N GLN A 277 -16.29 1.68 -6.08
CA GLN A 277 -16.74 3.02 -5.67
C GLN A 277 -15.58 3.92 -5.24
N ALA A 278 -14.52 3.34 -4.66
CA ALA A 278 -13.34 4.07 -4.22
C ALA A 278 -12.25 4.15 -5.30
N LEU A 279 -11.98 3.04 -6.01
CA LEU A 279 -10.83 2.95 -6.89
C LEU A 279 -11.05 3.58 -8.27
N ILE A 280 -12.27 3.53 -8.82
CA ILE A 280 -12.56 4.20 -10.10
C ILE A 280 -12.23 5.71 -10.02
N PRO A 281 -12.75 6.48 -9.05
CA PRO A 281 -12.42 7.90 -8.97
C PRO A 281 -10.94 8.15 -8.65
N ALA A 282 -10.32 7.33 -7.78
CA ALA A 282 -8.89 7.46 -7.48
C ALA A 282 -8.02 7.29 -8.74
N LYS A 283 -8.28 6.24 -9.53
CA LYS A 283 -7.56 5.97 -10.77
C LYS A 283 -7.84 6.97 -11.88
N ALA A 284 -9.09 7.45 -11.98
CA ALA A 284 -9.44 8.48 -12.96
C ALA A 284 -8.72 9.81 -12.68
N LEU A 285 -8.49 10.14 -11.40
CA LEU A 285 -7.86 11.39 -10.99
C LEU A 285 -6.32 11.34 -10.94
N GLY A 286 -5.74 10.16 -10.67
CA GLY A 286 -4.30 9.96 -10.48
C GLY A 286 -3.86 8.52 -10.68
N PHE A 287 -3.87 8.03 -11.92
CA PHE A 287 -3.53 6.63 -12.23
C PHE A 287 -2.08 6.27 -11.89
N ASP A 288 -1.12 7.12 -12.28
CA ASP A 288 0.31 6.81 -12.18
C ASP A 288 0.92 7.14 -10.79
N ASP A 289 0.24 7.97 -10.00
CA ASP A 289 0.73 8.49 -8.72
C ASP A 289 -0.11 8.06 -7.50
N ALA A 290 -1.18 7.29 -7.70
CA ALA A 290 -1.88 6.63 -6.62
C ALA A 290 -1.02 5.52 -6.00
N VAL A 291 -0.95 5.52 -4.67
CA VAL A 291 -0.21 4.55 -3.87
C VAL A 291 -1.19 3.77 -3.02
N ASN A 292 -1.07 2.44 -3.02
CA ASN A 292 -1.78 1.60 -2.07
C ASN A 292 -1.09 1.69 -0.70
N VAL A 293 -1.82 2.16 0.31
CA VAL A 293 -1.38 2.28 1.70
C VAL A 293 -2.22 1.32 2.54
N THR A 294 -1.57 0.61 3.47
CA THR A 294 -2.28 -0.22 4.44
C THR A 294 -2.25 0.46 5.80
N LEU A 295 -3.41 0.96 6.21
CA LEU A 295 -3.63 1.62 7.49
C LEU A 295 -3.89 0.59 8.60
N GLY A 296 -3.71 1.02 9.85
CA GLY A 296 -3.98 0.21 11.05
C GLY A 296 -2.88 -0.76 11.44
N LEU A 297 -1.87 -0.96 10.57
CA LEU A 297 -0.67 -1.73 10.92
C LEU A 297 0.19 -0.95 11.92
N PRO A 298 0.93 -1.61 12.83
CA PRO A 298 1.86 -0.95 13.75
C PRO A 298 3.10 -0.36 13.06
N PHE A 299 3.20 -0.52 11.74
CA PHE A 299 4.27 -0.02 10.89
C PHE A 299 3.70 0.60 9.60
N ILE A 300 4.49 1.46 8.96
CA ILE A 300 4.11 2.04 7.66
C ILE A 300 4.24 0.97 6.58
N ARG A 301 3.20 0.80 5.76
CA ARG A 301 3.28 0.00 4.53
C ARG A 301 2.69 0.73 3.33
N THR A 302 3.46 0.82 2.25
CA THR A 302 3.02 1.33 0.95
C THR A 302 3.34 0.37 -0.18
N SER A 303 2.62 0.46 -1.29
CA SER A 303 2.80 -0.38 -2.48
C SER A 303 2.43 0.38 -3.74
N PRO A 304 3.09 0.08 -4.88
CA PRO A 304 2.56 0.45 -6.19
C PRO A 304 1.13 -0.08 -6.38
N ASP A 305 0.36 0.57 -7.24
CA ASP A 305 -1.04 0.23 -7.55
C ASP A 305 -1.18 -0.54 -8.89
N HIS A 306 -0.11 -1.19 -9.32
CA HIS A 306 -0.08 -2.09 -10.46
C HIS A 306 0.29 -3.52 -10.04
N GLY A 307 -0.05 -4.49 -10.89
CA GLY A 307 0.30 -5.90 -10.70
C GLY A 307 1.74 -6.24 -11.09
N THR A 308 2.05 -7.54 -11.15
CA THR A 308 3.37 -8.07 -11.52
C THR A 308 3.74 -7.85 -12.98
N ALA A 309 2.75 -7.63 -13.85
CA ALA A 309 2.92 -7.32 -15.28
C ALA A 309 3.94 -8.24 -16.01
N PHE A 310 3.82 -9.56 -15.79
CA PHE A 310 4.72 -10.58 -16.34
C PHE A 310 5.00 -10.42 -17.85
N GLY A 311 3.99 -10.04 -18.64
CA GLY A 311 4.12 -9.85 -20.08
C GLY A 311 5.12 -8.77 -20.52
N ILE A 312 5.56 -7.88 -19.62
CA ILE A 312 6.54 -6.82 -19.91
C ILE A 312 7.81 -6.89 -19.05
N ALA A 313 7.92 -7.90 -18.17
CA ALA A 313 9.09 -8.12 -17.32
C ALA A 313 10.35 -8.33 -18.16
N GLY A 314 11.42 -7.56 -17.88
CA GLY A 314 12.69 -7.63 -18.60
C GLY A 314 12.67 -7.03 -20.01
N LYS A 315 11.60 -6.33 -20.41
CA LYS A 315 11.46 -5.75 -21.77
C LYS A 315 11.72 -4.25 -21.86
N GLY A 316 12.03 -3.59 -20.74
CA GLY A 316 12.23 -2.12 -20.69
C GLY A 316 10.96 -1.29 -20.91
N LEU A 317 9.77 -1.91 -20.81
CA LEU A 317 8.48 -1.24 -21.00
C LEU A 317 7.79 -0.85 -19.68
N ALA A 318 8.27 -1.37 -18.55
CA ALA A 318 7.73 -1.04 -17.24
C ALA A 318 8.02 0.42 -16.87
N ARG A 319 7.16 1.04 -16.07
CA ARG A 319 7.34 2.40 -15.56
C ARG A 319 7.51 2.36 -14.05
N GLU A 320 8.56 2.98 -13.54
CA GLU A 320 8.89 3.02 -12.12
C GLU A 320 8.07 4.05 -11.31
N SER A 321 7.30 4.92 -11.99
CA SER A 321 6.53 6.02 -11.40
C SER A 321 5.72 5.63 -10.16
N SER A 322 4.96 4.54 -10.19
CA SER A 322 4.15 4.11 -9.04
C SER A 322 4.99 3.58 -7.87
N LEU A 323 6.11 2.88 -8.12
CA LEU A 323 7.07 2.51 -7.07
C LEU A 323 7.77 3.74 -6.48
N VAL A 324 8.14 4.69 -7.32
CA VAL A 324 8.72 5.98 -6.89
C VAL A 324 7.73 6.74 -6.01
N ALA A 325 6.45 6.79 -6.39
CA ALA A 325 5.40 7.41 -5.59
C ALA A 325 5.25 6.68 -4.23
N ALA A 326 5.26 5.35 -4.22
CA ALA A 326 5.16 4.55 -2.99
C ALA A 326 6.36 4.80 -2.05
N LEU A 327 7.59 4.75 -2.56
CA LEU A 327 8.81 5.05 -1.79
C LEU A 327 8.76 6.47 -1.21
N LYS A 328 8.38 7.46 -2.02
CA LYS A 328 8.26 8.85 -1.57
C LYS A 328 7.20 9.02 -0.51
N LEU A 329 6.03 8.40 -0.68
CA LEU A 329 4.96 8.47 0.31
C LEU A 329 5.40 7.82 1.62
N ALA A 330 5.99 6.62 1.59
CA ALA A 330 6.54 6.00 2.80
C ALA A 330 7.56 6.90 3.51
N GLY A 331 8.51 7.47 2.76
CA GLY A 331 9.49 8.42 3.31
C GLY A 331 8.85 9.68 3.92
N HIS A 332 7.76 10.18 3.33
CA HIS A 332 6.99 11.31 3.87
C HIS A 332 6.28 10.93 5.18
N LEU A 333 5.55 9.81 5.20
CA LEU A 333 4.82 9.33 6.39
C LEU A 333 5.75 9.09 7.58
N VAL A 334 6.96 8.56 7.33
CA VAL A 334 7.99 8.37 8.37
C VAL A 334 8.42 9.70 8.99
N ARG A 335 8.59 10.75 8.19
CA ARG A 335 9.03 12.06 8.68
C ARG A 335 7.95 12.73 9.52
N VAL A 336 6.70 12.64 9.06
CA VAL A 336 5.55 13.20 9.79
C VAL A 336 5.34 12.46 11.11
N GLY A 337 5.36 11.12 11.11
CA GLY A 337 5.20 10.33 12.34
C GLY A 337 6.26 10.58 13.41
N LYS A 338 7.49 10.96 13.03
CA LYS A 338 8.51 11.40 14.00
C LYS A 338 8.26 12.80 14.59
N SER A 339 7.43 13.59 13.94
CA SER A 339 7.15 14.99 14.29
C SER A 339 5.93 15.14 15.20
N ASN A 340 5.09 14.10 15.28
CA ASN A 340 3.95 13.98 16.20
C ASN A 340 4.34 13.02 17.33
N PRO A 341 4.74 13.51 18.53
CA PRO A 341 5.14 12.68 19.65
C PRO A 341 4.00 11.84 20.26
#